data_AF-A0A8E8EVH4-F1
#
_entry.id   AF-A0A8E8EVH4-F1
#
_cell.length_a   1.000
_cell.length_b   1.000
_cell.length_c   1.000
_cell.angle_alpha   90.00
_cell.angle_beta   90.00
_cell.angle_gamma   90.00
#
_symmetry.space_group_name_H-M   'P 1'
#
loop_
_entity.id
_entity.type
_entity.pdbx_description
1 polymer ?
#
loop_
_entity_poly.entity_id
_entity_poly.type
_entity_poly.pdbx_seq_one_letter_code
_entity_poly.pdbx_strand_id
1 'polypeptide(L)'
;MTAGGVRLTIARKEFGDALRSRVVWAIVAVVAAMSSLSAALPLLVPEADVGAGPEAAIGGASQFAGLLVPIMALIAAYLSVAGERESGSLKVLLGLPPSRGEVLAGKFLGRGAAVAGGIAAGFAISGGVTAVLYGGLPVVAFLATTALTVLLAVSFLGIAVGISAVTATRARAMTLAITAYLGLTLLWDLAPNGVHLLVTGRLPGAGVLAWFLLVRGLSPTGAYNALVQRTLLGDAGVAAATGGPAPAFLSPVVFLTVMVAWAAVPLAVGYLVFRRADLS
;
A
#
# COMPACT_ATOMS: atom_id res chain seq x y z
N MET A 1 -3.63 -31.13 14.95
CA MET A 1 -2.93 -30.12 14.12
C MET A 1 -2.57 -28.94 15.01
N THR A 2 -1.32 -28.47 14.99
CA THR A 2 -0.92 -27.28 15.76
C THR A 2 -1.53 -26.02 15.14
N ALA A 3 -1.74 -24.98 15.94
CA ALA A 3 -2.30 -23.69 15.50
C ALA A 3 -1.55 -23.09 14.27
N GLY A 4 -0.24 -23.33 14.17
CA GLY A 4 0.57 -22.95 13.02
C GLY A 4 0.19 -23.67 11.72
N GLY A 5 -0.15 -24.95 11.78
CA GLY A 5 -0.52 -25.75 10.61
C GLY A 5 -1.86 -25.33 9.99
N VAL A 6 -2.81 -24.88 10.81
CA VAL A 6 -4.11 -24.36 10.35
C VAL A 6 -3.91 -23.07 9.56
N ARG A 7 -3.18 -22.09 10.11
CA ARG A 7 -2.93 -20.79 9.46
C ARG A 7 -2.25 -20.96 8.10
N LEU A 8 -1.25 -21.83 8.02
CA LEU A 8 -0.50 -22.07 6.79
C LEU A 8 -1.36 -22.73 5.71
N THR A 9 -2.23 -23.65 6.10
CA THR A 9 -3.17 -24.30 5.17
C THR A 9 -4.14 -23.29 4.56
N ILE A 10 -4.72 -22.42 5.41
CA ILE A 10 -5.60 -21.32 4.95
C ILE A 10 -4.83 -20.37 4.04
N ALA A 11 -3.62 -19.96 4.44
CA ALA A 11 -2.79 -19.06 3.65
C ALA A 11 -2.46 -19.64 2.26
N ARG A 12 -2.10 -20.93 2.18
CA ARG A 12 -1.80 -21.61 0.91
C ARG A 12 -3.03 -21.66 0.00
N LYS A 13 -4.21 -21.92 0.57
CA LYS A 13 -5.47 -21.90 -0.17
C LYS A 13 -5.75 -20.49 -0.72
N GLU A 14 -5.75 -19.48 0.15
CA GLU A 14 -6.04 -18.09 -0.24
C GLU A 14 -5.03 -17.55 -1.26
N PHE A 15 -3.76 -17.94 -1.15
CA PHE A 15 -2.75 -17.62 -2.15
C PHE A 15 -3.07 -18.23 -3.52
N GLY A 16 -3.42 -19.52 -3.55
CA GLY A 16 -3.81 -20.20 -4.79
C GLY A 16 -5.07 -19.60 -5.43
N ASP A 17 -6.08 -19.28 -4.61
CA ASP A 17 -7.31 -18.63 -5.06
C ASP A 17 -7.03 -17.22 -5.60
N ALA A 18 -6.14 -16.47 -4.93
CA ALA A 18 -5.73 -15.14 -5.38
C ALA A 18 -4.95 -15.18 -6.69
N LEU A 19 -4.03 -16.13 -6.90
CA LEU A 19 -3.29 -16.27 -8.17
C LEU A 19 -4.18 -16.62 -9.37
N ARG A 20 -5.29 -17.31 -9.12
CA ARG A 20 -6.31 -17.61 -10.14
C ARG A 20 -7.25 -16.43 -10.40
N SER A 21 -7.25 -15.43 -9.52
CA SER A 21 -8.07 -14.24 -9.65
C SER A 21 -7.50 -13.28 -10.70
N ARG A 22 -8.38 -12.68 -11.49
CA ARG A 22 -8.03 -11.60 -12.42
C ARG A 22 -7.43 -10.39 -11.73
N VAL A 23 -7.70 -10.18 -10.44
CA VAL A 23 -7.21 -9.02 -9.67
C VAL A 23 -5.69 -9.03 -9.53
N VAL A 24 -5.07 -10.19 -9.24
CA VAL A 24 -3.61 -10.26 -9.11
C VAL A 24 -2.93 -9.99 -10.45
N TRP A 25 -3.46 -10.54 -11.54
CA TRP A 25 -2.95 -10.26 -12.89
C TRP A 25 -3.20 -8.82 -13.32
N ALA A 26 -4.31 -8.20 -12.90
CA ALA A 26 -4.54 -6.78 -13.09
C ALA A 26 -3.49 -5.94 -12.35
N ILE A 27 -3.12 -6.31 -11.12
CA ILE A 27 -2.02 -5.66 -10.38
C ILE A 27 -0.72 -5.75 -11.18
N VAL A 28 -0.33 -6.96 -11.63
CA VAL A 28 0.89 -7.15 -12.42
C VAL A 28 0.86 -6.27 -13.67
N ALA A 29 -0.24 -6.34 -14.45
CA ALA A 29 -0.37 -5.62 -15.70
C ALA A 29 -0.34 -4.11 -15.50
N VAL A 30 -1.09 -3.59 -14.52
CA VAL A 30 -1.16 -2.15 -14.24
C VAL A 30 0.16 -1.62 -13.73
N VAL A 31 0.80 -2.31 -12.79
CA VAL A 31 2.11 -1.92 -12.25
C VAL A 31 3.17 -1.96 -13.36
N ALA A 32 3.22 -3.04 -14.15
CA ALA A 32 4.16 -3.15 -15.25
C ALA A 32 3.94 -2.06 -16.31
N ALA A 33 2.69 -1.84 -16.74
CA ALA A 33 2.36 -0.88 -17.78
C ALA A 33 2.66 0.57 -17.35
N MET A 34 2.19 0.98 -16.18
CA MET A 34 2.37 2.36 -15.70
C MET A 34 3.83 2.66 -15.35
N SER A 35 4.54 1.69 -14.76
CA SER A 35 5.96 1.88 -14.43
C SER A 35 6.83 1.87 -15.69
N SER A 36 6.52 1.03 -16.67
CA SER A 36 7.20 1.05 -17.98
C SER A 36 6.90 2.34 -18.75
N LEU A 37 5.66 2.83 -18.69
CA LEU A 37 5.29 4.12 -19.27
C LEU A 37 6.07 5.26 -18.60
N SER A 38 6.20 5.24 -17.27
CA SER A 38 7.02 6.21 -16.55
C SER A 38 8.47 6.19 -16.99
N ALA A 39 9.03 5.01 -17.30
CA ALA A 39 10.39 4.89 -17.80
C ALA A 39 10.54 5.42 -19.24
N ALA A 40 9.52 5.22 -20.09
CA ALA A 40 9.55 5.64 -21.48
C ALA A 40 9.21 7.12 -21.68
N LEU A 41 8.42 7.72 -20.79
CA LEU A 41 7.87 9.08 -20.97
C LEU A 41 8.95 10.16 -21.24
N PRO A 42 10.10 10.21 -20.52
CA PRO A 42 11.14 11.20 -20.81
C PRO A 42 11.77 11.05 -22.21
N LEU A 43 11.75 9.83 -22.76
CA LEU A 43 12.26 9.53 -24.11
C LEU A 43 11.24 9.85 -25.19
N LEU A 44 9.95 9.65 -24.90
CA LEU A 44 8.85 9.89 -25.81
C LEU A 44 8.48 11.38 -25.88
N VAL A 45 8.64 12.12 -24.78
CA VAL A 45 8.29 13.53 -24.65
C VAL A 45 9.43 14.29 -23.95
N PRO A 46 10.56 14.56 -24.64
CA PRO A 46 11.71 15.23 -24.03
C PRO A 46 11.39 16.64 -23.50
N GLU A 47 10.42 17.33 -24.10
CA GLU A 47 10.00 18.68 -23.70
C GLU A 47 9.21 18.73 -22.38
N ALA A 48 8.79 17.57 -21.85
CA ALA A 48 7.99 17.52 -20.62
C ALA A 48 8.80 17.81 -19.34
N ASP A 49 10.14 17.89 -19.41
CA ASP A 49 11.07 18.16 -18.30
C ASP A 49 10.79 17.31 -17.04
N VAL A 50 10.38 16.06 -17.24
CA VAL A 50 9.99 15.12 -16.17
C VAL A 50 11.20 14.41 -15.53
N GLY A 51 12.42 14.87 -15.83
CA GLY A 51 13.67 14.21 -15.46
C GLY A 51 13.95 12.95 -16.30
N ALA A 52 15.20 12.80 -16.75
CA ALA A 52 15.63 11.63 -17.53
C ALA A 52 16.51 10.70 -16.69
N GLY A 53 16.46 9.41 -16.98
CA GLY A 53 17.30 8.40 -16.35
C GLY A 53 16.53 7.37 -15.51
N PRO A 54 17.23 6.32 -15.05
CA PRO A 54 16.58 5.19 -14.40
C PRO A 54 16.05 5.52 -12.98
N GLU A 55 16.61 6.51 -12.27
CA GLU A 55 16.09 6.99 -10.99
C GLU A 55 14.76 7.74 -11.17
N ALA A 56 14.65 8.57 -12.21
CA ALA A 56 13.43 9.28 -12.56
C ALA A 56 12.31 8.30 -12.96
N ALA A 57 12.67 7.25 -13.72
CA ALA A 57 11.76 6.15 -14.06
C ALA A 57 11.19 5.45 -12.81
N ILE A 58 12.05 5.15 -11.81
CA ILE A 58 11.62 4.56 -10.53
C ILE A 58 10.74 5.55 -9.74
N GLY A 59 11.10 6.83 -9.72
CA GLY A 59 10.32 7.88 -9.06
C GLY A 59 8.90 8.00 -9.61
N GLY A 60 8.74 8.08 -10.93
CA GLY A 60 7.42 8.17 -11.55
C GLY A 60 6.63 6.85 -11.46
N ALA A 61 7.29 5.69 -11.58
CA ALA A 61 6.67 4.39 -11.29
C ALA A 61 6.08 4.33 -9.88
N SER A 62 6.81 4.90 -8.91
CA SER A 62 6.35 5.00 -7.53
C SER A 62 5.15 5.92 -7.35
N GLN A 63 5.04 7.01 -8.11
CA GLN A 63 3.84 7.86 -8.09
C GLN A 63 2.60 7.08 -8.56
N PHE A 64 2.73 6.32 -9.65
CA PHE A 64 1.64 5.45 -10.10
C PHE A 64 1.31 4.36 -9.08
N ALA A 65 2.33 3.73 -8.49
CA ALA A 65 2.13 2.73 -7.45
C ALA A 65 1.43 3.30 -6.22
N GLY A 66 1.82 4.50 -5.77
CA GLY A 66 1.20 5.23 -4.66
C GLY A 66 -0.30 5.48 -4.85
N LEU A 67 -0.76 5.60 -6.11
CA LEU A 67 -2.17 5.74 -6.44
C LEU A 67 -2.90 4.40 -6.60
N LEU A 68 -2.30 3.47 -7.36
CA LEU A 68 -2.99 2.27 -7.85
C LEU A 68 -2.90 1.08 -6.89
N VAL A 69 -1.79 0.93 -6.17
CA VAL A 69 -1.61 -0.17 -5.21
C VAL A 69 -2.65 -0.12 -4.08
N PRO A 70 -2.94 1.04 -3.46
CA PRO A 70 -3.98 1.14 -2.43
C PRO A 70 -5.35 0.59 -2.86
N ILE A 71 -5.85 1.03 -4.00
CA ILE A 71 -7.16 0.60 -4.51
C ILE A 71 -7.17 -0.89 -4.86
N MET A 72 -6.09 -1.40 -5.47
CA MET A 72 -6.00 -2.82 -5.81
C MET A 72 -5.90 -3.71 -4.56
N ALA A 73 -5.14 -3.30 -3.54
CA ALA A 73 -5.05 -4.02 -2.27
C ALA A 73 -6.40 -4.05 -1.54
N LEU A 74 -7.14 -2.93 -1.57
CA LEU A 74 -8.50 -2.86 -1.04
C LEU A 74 -9.45 -3.81 -1.78
N ILE A 75 -9.49 -3.75 -3.13
CA ILE A 75 -10.32 -4.64 -3.97
C ILE A 75 -9.98 -6.12 -3.70
N ALA A 76 -8.70 -6.44 -3.54
CA ALA A 76 -8.24 -7.79 -3.29
C ALA A 76 -8.73 -8.38 -1.96
N ALA A 77 -9.09 -7.56 -0.95
CA ALA A 77 -9.34 -8.04 0.40
C ALA A 77 -10.59 -7.52 1.11
N TYR A 78 -11.29 -6.51 0.60
CA TYR A 78 -12.46 -5.93 1.30
C TYR A 78 -13.62 -6.91 1.49
N LEU A 79 -13.73 -7.96 0.65
CA LEU A 79 -14.71 -9.05 0.80
C LEU A 79 -14.16 -10.33 1.43
N SER A 80 -12.92 -10.31 1.94
CA SER A 80 -12.26 -11.50 2.49
C SER A 80 -13.03 -12.19 3.62
N VAL A 81 -13.79 -11.42 4.42
CA VAL A 81 -14.63 -11.90 5.52
C VAL A 81 -16.10 -11.56 5.27
N ALA A 82 -16.42 -10.29 4.95
CA ALA A 82 -17.78 -9.83 4.71
C ALA A 82 -18.49 -10.62 3.59
N GLY A 83 -17.76 -10.99 2.53
CA GLY A 83 -18.32 -11.73 1.40
C GLY A 83 -18.72 -13.17 1.75
N GLU A 84 -17.97 -13.81 2.65
CA GLU A 84 -18.24 -15.17 3.17
C GLU A 84 -19.30 -15.16 4.28
N ARG A 85 -19.36 -14.08 5.06
CA ARG A 85 -20.38 -13.87 6.09
C ARG A 85 -21.76 -13.73 5.46
N GLU A 86 -21.88 -12.90 4.43
CA GLU A 86 -23.15 -12.68 3.73
C GLU A 86 -23.62 -13.90 2.94
N SER A 87 -22.71 -14.71 2.39
CA SER A 87 -23.08 -15.96 1.68
C SER A 87 -23.42 -17.11 2.62
N GLY A 88 -23.31 -16.93 3.94
CA GLY A 88 -23.50 -18.00 4.93
C GLY A 88 -22.38 -19.06 4.96
N SER A 89 -21.41 -18.99 4.05
CA SER A 89 -20.27 -19.93 3.98
C SER A 89 -19.42 -19.92 5.26
N LEU A 90 -19.38 -18.78 5.95
CA LEU A 90 -18.69 -18.64 7.23
C LEU A 90 -19.25 -19.60 8.31
N LYS A 91 -20.55 -19.93 8.26
CA LYS A 91 -21.20 -20.86 9.22
C LYS A 91 -20.78 -22.31 8.98
N VAL A 92 -20.56 -22.70 7.71
CA VAL A 92 -20.09 -24.05 7.32
C VAL A 92 -18.62 -24.25 7.70
N LEU A 93 -17.80 -23.20 7.61
CA LEU A 93 -16.38 -23.21 8.02
C LEU A 93 -16.17 -23.27 9.55
N LEU A 94 -17.17 -22.89 10.34
CA LEU A 94 -17.08 -22.76 11.81
C LEU A 94 -17.70 -23.93 12.58
N GLY A 95 -18.06 -25.04 11.92
CA GLY A 95 -18.48 -26.29 12.55
C GLY A 95 -17.38 -27.05 13.34
N LEU A 96 -16.27 -26.37 13.71
CA LEU A 96 -14.92 -26.81 14.17
C LEU A 96 -13.91 -27.03 13.00
N PRO A 97 -12.61 -26.61 13.03
CA PRO A 97 -11.78 -26.20 14.19
C PRO A 97 -10.92 -24.88 14.13
N PRO A 98 -10.92 -23.96 13.13
CA PRO A 98 -10.01 -22.81 13.21
C PRO A 98 -10.58 -21.69 14.09
N SER A 99 -9.75 -21.15 14.98
CA SER A 99 -10.10 -19.92 15.70
C SER A 99 -10.28 -18.76 14.71
N ARG A 100 -11.16 -17.82 15.02
CA ARG A 100 -11.41 -16.62 14.20
C ARG A 100 -10.13 -15.85 13.86
N GLY A 101 -9.14 -15.87 14.76
CA GLY A 101 -7.84 -15.25 14.54
C GLY A 101 -6.94 -16.00 13.55
N GLU A 102 -7.01 -17.33 13.53
CA GLU A 102 -6.27 -18.14 12.55
C GLU A 102 -6.81 -17.95 11.13
N VAL A 103 -8.14 -17.81 10.99
CA VAL A 103 -8.76 -17.49 9.71
C VAL A 103 -8.30 -16.11 9.22
N LEU A 104 -8.37 -15.09 10.07
CA LEU A 104 -7.99 -13.73 9.68
C LEU A 104 -6.50 -13.64 9.31
N ALA A 105 -5.63 -14.26 10.12
CA ALA A 105 -4.19 -14.30 9.86
C ALA A 105 -3.88 -15.07 8.56
N GLY A 106 -4.52 -16.23 8.34
CA GLY A 106 -4.35 -17.01 7.11
C GLY A 106 -4.78 -16.23 5.87
N LYS A 107 -5.93 -15.53 5.93
CA LYS A 107 -6.42 -14.67 4.84
C LYS A 107 -5.46 -13.52 4.54
N PHE A 108 -5.01 -12.83 5.58
CA PHE A 108 -4.07 -11.72 5.43
C PHE A 108 -2.74 -12.20 4.82
N LEU A 109 -2.16 -13.29 5.33
CA LEU A 109 -0.89 -13.83 4.84
C LEU A 109 -1.00 -14.38 3.41
N GLY A 110 -2.05 -15.15 3.11
CA GLY A 110 -2.25 -15.74 1.78
C GLY A 110 -2.49 -14.70 0.70
N ARG A 111 -3.41 -13.75 0.93
CA ARG A 111 -3.66 -12.64 -0.01
C ARG A 111 -2.49 -11.69 -0.07
N GLY A 112 -1.82 -11.42 1.06
CA GLY A 112 -0.64 -10.57 1.13
C GLY A 112 0.50 -11.12 0.29
N ALA A 113 0.78 -12.43 0.38
CA ALA A 113 1.79 -13.06 -0.45
C ALA A 113 1.45 -12.98 -1.95
N ALA A 114 0.19 -13.16 -2.33
CA ALA A 114 -0.24 -13.07 -3.74
C ALA A 114 -0.12 -11.65 -4.28
N VAL A 115 -0.56 -10.65 -3.53
CA VAL A 115 -0.44 -9.22 -3.89
C VAL A 115 1.03 -8.80 -3.94
N ALA A 116 1.84 -9.19 -2.96
CA ALA A 116 3.28 -8.90 -2.93
C ALA A 116 3.99 -9.52 -4.13
N GLY A 117 3.68 -10.78 -4.47
CA GLY A 117 4.20 -11.45 -5.65
C GLY A 117 3.80 -10.76 -6.95
N GLY A 118 2.54 -10.32 -7.07
CA GLY A 118 2.06 -9.57 -8.22
C GLY A 118 2.77 -8.22 -8.40
N ILE A 119 2.97 -7.48 -7.32
CA ILE A 119 3.73 -6.22 -7.33
C ILE A 119 5.19 -6.48 -7.71
N ALA A 120 5.84 -7.47 -7.10
CA ALA A 120 7.22 -7.82 -7.41
C ALA A 120 7.39 -8.22 -8.89
N ALA A 121 6.45 -9.00 -9.44
CA ALA A 121 6.46 -9.35 -10.86
C ALA A 121 6.26 -8.13 -11.77
N GLY A 122 5.32 -7.24 -11.44
CA GLY A 122 5.09 -6.01 -12.19
C GLY A 122 6.31 -5.07 -12.19
N PHE A 123 6.94 -4.90 -11.02
CA PHE A 123 8.19 -4.14 -10.90
C PHE A 123 9.35 -4.82 -11.64
N ALA A 124 9.47 -6.15 -11.59
CA ALA A 124 10.51 -6.88 -12.31
C ALA A 124 10.42 -6.65 -13.83
N ILE A 125 9.20 -6.69 -14.39
CA ILE A 125 8.96 -6.36 -15.81
C ILE A 125 9.41 -4.92 -16.10
N SER A 126 8.97 -3.96 -15.29
CA SER A 126 9.34 -2.56 -15.47
C SER A 126 10.84 -2.28 -15.26
N GLY A 127 11.50 -2.99 -14.35
CA GLY A 127 12.93 -2.92 -14.12
C GLY A 127 13.72 -3.42 -15.33
N GLY A 128 13.25 -4.50 -15.97
CA GLY A 128 13.78 -4.96 -17.25
C GLY A 128 13.63 -3.92 -18.36
N VAL A 129 12.44 -3.32 -18.49
CA VAL A 129 12.21 -2.22 -19.46
C VAL A 129 13.15 -1.04 -19.19
N THR A 130 13.27 -0.62 -17.93
CA THR A 130 14.15 0.48 -17.53
C THR A 130 15.62 0.17 -17.85
N ALA A 131 16.08 -1.05 -17.57
CA ALA A 131 17.44 -1.48 -17.87
C ALA A 131 17.73 -1.47 -19.39
N VAL A 132 16.76 -1.87 -20.21
CA VAL A 132 16.89 -1.83 -21.68
C VAL A 132 16.92 -0.39 -22.19
N LEU A 133 16.05 0.48 -21.67
CA LEU A 133 15.94 1.87 -22.13
C LEU A 133 17.14 2.73 -21.74
N TYR A 134 17.70 2.52 -20.54
CA TYR A 134 18.75 3.36 -19.97
C TYR A 134 20.12 2.68 -19.86
N GLY A 135 20.26 1.45 -20.35
CA GLY A 135 21.51 0.68 -20.29
C GLY A 135 21.92 0.23 -18.88
N GLY A 136 21.04 0.37 -17.89
CA GLY A 136 21.31 0.02 -16.50
C GLY A 136 20.12 0.27 -15.56
N LEU A 137 20.22 -0.23 -14.34
CA LEU A 137 19.21 -0.09 -13.29
C LEU A 137 19.90 0.16 -11.94
N PRO A 138 19.53 1.20 -11.17
CA PRO A 138 20.04 1.39 -9.82
C PRO A 138 19.40 0.35 -8.90
N VAL A 139 20.04 -0.83 -8.83
CA VAL A 139 19.49 -2.04 -8.19
C VAL A 139 19.04 -1.79 -6.75
N VAL A 140 19.84 -1.05 -5.96
CA VAL A 140 19.50 -0.76 -4.56
C VAL A 140 18.22 0.08 -4.46
N ALA A 141 18.13 1.18 -5.22
CA ALA A 141 16.95 2.04 -5.23
C ALA A 141 15.72 1.30 -5.76
N PHE A 142 15.88 0.48 -6.80
CA PHE A 142 14.83 -0.35 -7.38
C PHE A 142 14.27 -1.36 -6.37
N LEU A 143 15.14 -2.14 -5.71
CA LEU A 143 14.73 -3.14 -4.72
C LEU A 143 14.10 -2.49 -3.49
N ALA A 144 14.68 -1.40 -2.99
CA ALA A 144 14.13 -0.64 -1.87
C ALA A 144 12.72 -0.09 -2.20
N THR A 145 12.55 0.49 -3.38
CA THR A 145 11.26 1.02 -3.84
C THR A 145 10.21 -0.08 -4.02
N THR A 146 10.61 -1.23 -4.55
CA THR A 146 9.72 -2.40 -4.68
C THR A 146 9.29 -2.90 -3.30
N ALA A 147 10.21 -3.00 -2.35
CA ALA A 147 9.91 -3.41 -0.97
C ALA A 147 8.96 -2.41 -0.27
N LEU A 148 9.18 -1.10 -0.44
CA LEU A 148 8.28 -0.06 0.07
C LEU A 148 6.89 -0.14 -0.56
N THR A 149 6.82 -0.47 -1.85
CA THR A 149 5.54 -0.62 -2.57
C THR A 149 4.78 -1.85 -2.09
N VAL A 150 5.49 -2.96 -1.82
CA VAL A 150 4.91 -4.13 -1.16
C VAL A 150 4.40 -3.77 0.24
N LEU A 151 5.16 -2.99 1.03
CA LEU A 151 4.72 -2.56 2.35
C LEU A 151 3.48 -1.65 2.29
N LEU A 152 3.37 -0.80 1.26
CA LEU A 152 2.17 0.00 1.01
C LEU A 152 0.96 -0.90 0.75
N ALA A 153 1.12 -1.92 -0.09
CA ALA A 153 0.08 -2.90 -0.36
C ALA A 153 -0.36 -3.64 0.90
N VAL A 154 0.60 -4.07 1.73
CA VAL A 154 0.35 -4.74 3.02
C VAL A 154 -0.40 -3.82 3.99
N SER A 155 -0.09 -2.53 4.01
CA SER A 155 -0.81 -1.53 4.81
C SER A 155 -2.28 -1.46 4.42
N PHE A 156 -2.57 -1.29 3.12
CA PHE A 156 -3.94 -1.25 2.62
C PHE A 156 -4.66 -2.60 2.69
N LEU A 157 -3.93 -3.71 2.61
CA LEU A 157 -4.48 -5.04 2.84
C LEU A 157 -4.95 -5.21 4.29
N GLY A 158 -4.18 -4.71 5.27
CA GLY A 158 -4.56 -4.71 6.68
C GLY A 158 -5.83 -3.91 6.93
N ILE A 159 -5.92 -2.72 6.32
CA ILE A 159 -7.13 -1.89 6.30
C ILE A 159 -8.31 -2.66 5.69
N ALA A 160 -8.13 -3.27 4.52
CA ALA A 160 -9.18 -3.98 3.79
C ALA A 160 -9.74 -5.17 4.59
N VAL A 161 -8.84 -5.99 5.16
CA VAL A 161 -9.21 -7.15 5.99
C VAL A 161 -9.87 -6.68 7.30
N GLY A 162 -9.35 -5.62 7.92
CA GLY A 162 -9.97 -5.00 9.09
C GLY A 162 -11.40 -4.53 8.82
N ILE A 163 -11.61 -3.78 7.73
CA ILE A 163 -12.94 -3.35 7.25
C ILE A 163 -13.85 -4.55 7.00
N SER A 164 -13.33 -5.59 6.32
CA SER A 164 -14.10 -6.80 6.02
C SER A 164 -14.57 -7.52 7.28
N ALA A 165 -13.72 -7.54 8.32
CA ALA A 165 -13.99 -8.23 9.57
C ALA A 165 -15.05 -7.52 10.45
N VAL A 166 -15.12 -6.17 10.38
CA VAL A 166 -16.11 -5.39 11.14
C VAL A 166 -17.45 -5.23 10.42
N THR A 167 -17.52 -5.52 9.13
CA THR A 167 -18.73 -5.34 8.32
C THR A 167 -19.56 -6.63 8.20
N ALA A 168 -20.88 -6.46 8.07
CA ALA A 168 -21.81 -7.57 7.92
C ALA A 168 -22.22 -7.83 6.46
N THR A 169 -22.13 -6.83 5.59
CA THR A 169 -22.60 -6.90 4.19
C THR A 169 -21.53 -6.41 3.22
N ARG A 170 -21.56 -6.94 1.99
CA ARG A 170 -20.70 -6.54 0.87
C ARG A 170 -20.81 -5.04 0.59
N ALA A 171 -22.02 -4.50 0.58
CA ALA A 171 -22.26 -3.08 0.32
C ALA A 171 -21.53 -2.19 1.35
N ARG A 172 -21.64 -2.49 2.66
CA ARG A 172 -20.94 -1.72 3.71
C ARG A 172 -19.43 -1.85 3.61
N ALA A 173 -18.93 -3.06 3.34
CA ALA A 173 -17.50 -3.30 3.14
C ALA A 173 -16.96 -2.48 1.97
N MET A 174 -17.69 -2.43 0.85
CA MET A 174 -17.34 -1.65 -0.34
C MET A 174 -17.31 -0.16 -0.03
N THR A 175 -18.36 0.38 0.62
CA THR A 175 -18.41 1.79 1.00
C THR A 175 -17.22 2.18 1.87
N LEU A 176 -16.92 1.41 2.92
CA LEU A 176 -15.78 1.71 3.79
C LEU A 176 -14.44 1.58 3.08
N ALA A 177 -14.28 0.61 2.17
CA ALA A 177 -13.06 0.49 1.37
C ALA A 177 -12.85 1.70 0.45
N ILE A 178 -13.92 2.19 -0.20
CA ILE A 178 -13.88 3.41 -1.02
C ILE A 178 -13.56 4.62 -0.15
N THR A 179 -14.21 4.78 1.00
CA THR A 179 -13.92 5.87 1.94
C THR A 179 -12.47 5.83 2.43
N ALA A 180 -11.93 4.64 2.74
CA ALA A 180 -10.55 4.48 3.15
C ALA A 180 -9.57 4.88 2.02
N TYR A 181 -9.85 4.48 0.79
CA TYR A 181 -9.06 4.91 -0.37
C TYR A 181 -9.09 6.42 -0.56
N LEU A 182 -10.28 7.02 -0.60
CA LEU A 182 -10.43 8.46 -0.78
C LEU A 182 -9.76 9.21 0.37
N GLY A 183 -10.01 8.83 1.62
CA GLY A 183 -9.49 9.52 2.79
C GLY A 183 -7.97 9.40 2.96
N LEU A 184 -7.40 8.22 2.75
CA LEU A 184 -5.98 7.95 3.04
C LEU A 184 -5.05 8.18 1.85
N THR A 185 -5.57 8.17 0.63
CA THR A 185 -4.76 8.32 -0.60
C THR A 185 -5.01 9.66 -1.28
N LEU A 186 -6.27 10.05 -1.51
CA LEU A 186 -6.58 11.23 -2.35
C LEU A 186 -6.79 12.51 -1.53
N LEU A 187 -7.51 12.41 -0.43
CA LEU A 187 -7.97 13.55 0.36
C LEU A 187 -7.05 13.84 1.55
N TRP A 188 -6.15 12.92 1.91
CA TRP A 188 -5.25 13.08 3.06
C TRP A 188 -4.44 14.37 2.96
N ASP A 189 -3.92 14.67 1.76
CA ASP A 189 -3.09 15.85 1.52
C ASP A 189 -3.87 17.16 1.73
N LEU A 190 -5.20 17.18 1.68
CA LEU A 190 -5.98 18.40 1.95
C LEU A 190 -5.81 18.88 3.39
N ALA A 191 -5.69 17.98 4.35
CA ALA A 191 -5.55 18.32 5.77
C ALA A 191 -4.22 19.06 6.08
N PRO A 192 -3.02 18.53 5.78
CA PRO A 192 -1.78 19.26 6.02
C PRO A 192 -1.70 20.56 5.20
N ASN A 193 -2.22 20.58 3.96
CA ASN A 193 -2.29 21.81 3.16
C ASN A 193 -3.17 22.88 3.81
N GLY A 194 -4.36 22.49 4.30
CA GLY A 194 -5.28 23.39 4.98
C GLY A 194 -4.71 23.92 6.29
N VAL A 195 -4.11 23.06 7.13
CA VAL A 195 -3.44 23.49 8.36
C VAL A 195 -2.28 24.43 8.05
N HIS A 196 -1.48 24.15 7.01
CA HIS A 196 -0.37 25.03 6.61
C HIS A 196 -0.87 26.41 6.19
N LEU A 197 -1.95 26.46 5.40
CA LEU A 197 -2.59 27.71 4.99
C LEU A 197 -3.08 28.51 6.20
N LEU A 198 -3.73 27.85 7.17
CA LEU A 198 -4.23 28.51 8.38
C LEU A 198 -3.10 29.04 9.28
N VAL A 199 -1.99 28.31 9.40
CA VAL A 199 -0.86 28.69 10.26
C VAL A 199 0.03 29.76 9.61
N THR A 200 0.26 29.67 8.30
CA THR A 200 1.26 30.51 7.61
C THR A 200 0.65 31.59 6.71
N GLY A 201 -0.66 31.56 6.49
CA GLY A 201 -1.37 32.45 5.56
C GLY A 201 -1.15 32.14 4.08
N ARG A 202 -0.42 31.06 3.74
CA ARG A 202 -0.10 30.68 2.36
C ARG A 202 -0.11 29.17 2.14
N LEU A 203 -0.40 28.76 0.91
CA LEU A 203 -0.21 27.38 0.49
C LEU A 203 1.28 26.98 0.60
N PRO A 204 1.59 25.70 0.86
CA PRO A 204 2.96 25.24 0.97
C PRO A 204 3.71 25.46 -0.35
N GLY A 205 4.88 26.10 -0.27
CA GLY A 205 5.80 26.29 -1.39
C GLY A 205 6.94 25.28 -1.36
N ALA A 206 8.06 25.61 -2.02
CA ALA A 206 9.26 24.75 -2.02
C ALA A 206 9.84 24.53 -0.61
N GLY A 207 9.76 25.54 0.26
CA GLY A 207 10.12 25.46 1.67
C GLY A 207 8.87 25.31 2.55
N VAL A 208 8.86 24.27 3.40
CA VAL A 208 7.79 23.96 4.34
C VAL A 208 8.34 23.72 5.74
N LEU A 209 7.51 23.99 6.75
CA LEU A 209 7.85 23.64 8.13
C LEU A 209 7.92 22.11 8.28
N ALA A 210 8.87 21.60 9.06
CA ALA A 210 9.09 20.15 9.18
C ALA A 210 7.85 19.37 9.68
N TRP A 211 7.00 19.97 10.51
CA TRP A 211 5.76 19.33 10.97
C TRP A 211 4.80 19.01 9.80
N PHE A 212 4.83 19.79 8.72
CA PHE A 212 3.98 19.57 7.55
C PHE A 212 4.29 18.23 6.89
N LEU A 213 5.58 17.92 6.73
CA LEU A 213 6.04 16.65 6.17
C LEU A 213 5.67 15.47 7.08
N LEU A 214 5.71 15.66 8.40
CA LEU A 214 5.27 14.65 9.36
C LEU A 214 3.78 14.35 9.18
N VAL A 215 2.91 15.36 9.21
CA VAL A 215 1.45 15.18 9.08
C VAL A 215 1.08 14.58 7.73
N ARG A 216 1.75 15.01 6.65
CA ARG A 216 1.58 14.40 5.33
C ARG A 216 1.95 12.91 5.35
N GLY A 217 3.05 12.56 6.01
CA GLY A 217 3.52 11.19 6.17
C GLY A 217 2.77 10.33 7.18
N LEU A 218 1.71 10.82 7.82
CA LEU A 218 0.88 10.01 8.74
C LEU A 218 -0.10 9.08 8.01
N SER A 219 -0.35 9.28 6.71
CA SER A 219 -1.05 8.28 5.88
C SER A 219 -0.09 7.22 5.33
N PRO A 220 -0.57 6.01 4.99
CA PRO A 220 0.29 4.99 4.36
C PRO A 220 0.92 5.48 3.06
N THR A 221 0.15 6.19 2.23
CA THR A 221 0.60 6.73 0.95
C THR A 221 1.61 7.87 1.15
N GLY A 222 1.37 8.75 2.12
CA GLY A 222 2.32 9.82 2.47
C GLY A 222 3.63 9.28 3.03
N ALA A 223 3.58 8.31 3.93
CA ALA A 223 4.76 7.61 4.47
C ALA A 223 5.56 6.93 3.35
N TYR A 224 4.88 6.22 2.45
CA TYR A 224 5.48 5.61 1.27
C TYR A 224 6.19 6.64 0.39
N ASN A 225 5.51 7.74 0.05
CA ASN A 225 6.08 8.81 -0.78
C ASN A 225 7.32 9.45 -0.13
N ALA A 226 7.29 9.68 1.18
CA ALA A 226 8.43 10.22 1.92
C ALA A 226 9.63 9.26 1.91
N LEU A 227 9.39 7.97 2.08
CA LEU A 227 10.44 6.94 2.06
C LEU A 227 11.02 6.73 0.66
N VAL A 228 10.19 6.72 -0.38
CA VAL A 228 10.65 6.60 -1.77
C VAL A 228 11.48 7.82 -2.16
N GLN A 229 11.00 9.05 -1.89
CA GLN A 229 11.78 10.24 -2.20
C GLN A 229 13.15 10.23 -1.51
N ARG A 230 13.19 9.82 -0.24
CA ARG A 230 14.45 9.71 0.50
C ARG A 230 15.35 8.59 -0.02
N THR A 231 14.79 7.52 -0.57
CA THR A 231 15.55 6.45 -1.23
C THR A 231 16.20 6.93 -2.52
N LEU A 232 15.52 7.80 -3.27
CA LEU A 232 16.00 8.29 -4.56
C LEU A 232 16.91 9.52 -4.45
N LEU A 233 16.62 10.43 -3.52
CA LEU A 233 17.28 11.74 -3.41
C LEU A 233 18.15 11.88 -2.15
N GLY A 234 18.14 10.87 -1.27
CA GLY A 234 18.79 10.95 0.04
C GLY A 234 18.16 12.00 0.96
N ASP A 235 18.93 12.40 1.97
CA ASP A 235 18.48 13.39 2.98
C ASP A 235 18.43 14.83 2.43
N ALA A 236 19.06 15.05 1.27
CA ALA A 236 19.10 16.36 0.61
C ALA A 236 17.69 16.88 0.27
N GLY A 237 16.76 16.00 -0.13
CA GLY A 237 15.39 16.40 -0.44
C GLY A 237 14.63 16.93 0.79
N VAL A 238 14.79 16.26 1.94
CA VAL A 238 14.19 16.72 3.21
C VAL A 238 14.84 18.01 3.67
N ALA A 239 16.16 18.13 3.51
CA ALA A 239 16.88 19.33 3.93
C ALA A 239 16.53 20.55 3.07
N ALA A 240 16.40 20.36 1.76
CA ALA A 240 15.94 21.40 0.83
C ALA A 240 14.51 21.85 1.16
N ALA A 241 13.61 20.91 1.47
CA ALA A 241 12.24 21.23 1.81
C ALA A 241 12.09 21.94 3.16
N THR A 242 12.94 21.63 4.14
CA THR A 242 12.82 22.17 5.52
C THR A 242 13.78 23.31 5.85
N GLY A 243 14.72 23.63 4.96
CA GLY A 243 15.72 24.68 5.18
C GLY A 243 16.80 24.32 6.20
N GLY A 244 17.01 23.02 6.48
CA GLY A 244 17.98 22.56 7.47
C GLY A 244 18.04 21.03 7.58
N PRO A 245 18.87 20.48 8.50
CA PRO A 245 18.97 19.04 8.68
C PRO A 245 17.61 18.41 9.03
N ALA A 246 17.35 17.22 8.46
CA ALA A 246 16.10 16.50 8.70
C ALA A 246 15.90 16.22 10.21
N PRO A 247 14.81 16.71 10.84
CA PRO A 247 14.52 16.39 12.22
C PRO A 247 14.31 14.89 12.45
N ALA A 248 14.60 14.41 13.67
CA ALA A 248 14.52 12.98 14.02
C ALA A 248 13.13 12.36 13.79
N PHE A 249 12.06 13.16 13.93
CA PHE A 249 10.69 12.71 13.68
C PHE A 249 10.36 12.50 12.19
N LEU A 250 11.22 12.95 11.27
CA LEU A 250 11.12 12.65 9.83
C LEU A 250 12.03 11.47 9.42
N SER A 251 12.54 10.70 10.39
CA SER A 251 13.40 9.56 10.11
C SER A 251 12.66 8.45 9.36
N PRO A 252 13.37 7.63 8.57
CA PRO A 252 12.75 6.51 7.85
C PRO A 252 12.01 5.54 8.79
N VAL A 253 12.54 5.32 9.99
CA VAL A 253 11.93 4.43 11.00
C VAL A 253 10.54 4.89 11.38
N VAL A 254 10.30 6.20 11.49
CA VAL A 254 8.97 6.73 11.82
C VAL A 254 7.98 6.38 10.72
N PHE A 255 8.30 6.66 9.46
CA PHE A 255 7.39 6.38 8.34
C PHE A 255 7.20 4.88 8.09
N LEU A 256 8.23 4.05 8.28
CA LEU A 256 8.09 2.59 8.27
C LEU A 256 7.14 2.12 9.37
N THR A 257 7.25 2.68 10.58
CA THR A 257 6.38 2.38 11.70
C THR A 257 4.93 2.79 11.40
N VAL A 258 4.72 3.95 10.76
CA VAL A 258 3.38 4.40 10.33
C VAL A 258 2.76 3.37 9.36
N MET A 259 3.49 2.92 8.34
CA MET A 259 2.96 1.93 7.40
C MET A 259 2.62 0.59 8.08
N VAL A 260 3.53 0.10 8.93
CA VAL A 260 3.30 -1.13 9.70
C VAL A 260 2.11 -0.97 10.66
N ALA A 261 1.96 0.19 11.30
CA ALA A 261 0.82 0.48 12.16
C ALA A 261 -0.50 0.47 11.38
N TRP A 262 -0.53 1.01 10.16
CA TRP A 262 -1.70 0.94 9.29
C TRP A 262 -2.03 -0.47 8.79
N ALA A 263 -1.06 -1.38 8.73
CA ALA A 263 -1.34 -2.79 8.51
C ALA A 263 -1.91 -3.45 9.78
N ALA A 264 -1.26 -3.23 10.93
CA ALA A 264 -1.52 -3.97 12.16
C ALA A 264 -2.75 -3.48 12.93
N VAL A 265 -2.95 -2.17 13.07
CA VAL A 265 -4.01 -1.59 13.91
C VAL A 265 -5.41 -1.90 13.35
N PRO A 266 -5.72 -1.67 12.06
CA PRO A 266 -7.03 -2.01 11.52
C PRO A 266 -7.30 -3.52 11.55
N LEU A 267 -6.27 -4.33 11.31
CA LEU A 267 -6.36 -5.80 11.40
C LEU A 267 -6.67 -6.25 12.83
N ALA A 268 -6.00 -5.67 13.83
CA ALA A 268 -6.24 -5.95 15.24
C ALA A 268 -7.64 -5.50 15.68
N VAL A 269 -8.09 -4.31 15.29
CA VAL A 269 -9.45 -3.83 15.53
C VAL A 269 -10.48 -4.77 14.90
N GLY A 270 -10.26 -5.15 13.64
CA GLY A 270 -11.10 -6.12 12.93
C GLY A 270 -11.19 -7.46 13.65
N TYR A 271 -10.05 -7.99 14.12
CA TYR A 271 -10.02 -9.21 14.93
C TYR A 271 -10.80 -9.08 16.24
N LEU A 272 -10.62 -8.00 16.99
CA LEU A 272 -11.28 -7.80 18.27
C LEU A 272 -12.81 -7.72 18.15
N VAL A 273 -13.29 -7.02 17.11
CA VAL A 273 -14.73 -6.94 16.79
C VAL A 273 -15.24 -8.29 16.28
N PHE A 274 -14.51 -8.92 15.36
CA PHE A 274 -14.90 -10.21 14.78
C PHE A 274 -14.95 -11.32 15.83
N ARG A 275 -14.13 -11.27 16.89
CA ARG A 275 -14.20 -12.21 18.01
C ARG A 275 -15.49 -12.10 18.82
N ARG A 276 -16.07 -10.90 18.92
CA ARG A 276 -17.26 -10.62 19.74
C ARG A 276 -18.59 -10.77 19.00
N ALA A 277 -18.56 -10.84 17.67
CA ALA A 277 -19.79 -10.90 16.87
C ALA A 277 -20.47 -12.29 16.98
N ASP A 278 -21.71 -12.33 17.44
CA ASP A 278 -22.54 -13.53 17.34
C ASP A 278 -22.94 -13.76 15.87
N LEU A 279 -22.80 -15.00 15.41
CA LEU A 279 -23.17 -15.41 14.06
C LEU A 279 -24.60 -15.98 14.09
N SER A 280 -25.57 -15.16 14.51
CA SER A 280 -27.00 -15.48 14.35
C SER A 280 -27.38 -15.47 12.87
#